data_AF-A0A177BBN7-F1
#
_entry.id   AF-A0A177BBN7-F1
#
_cell.length_a   1.000
_cell.length_b   1.000
_cell.length_c   1.000
_cell.angle_alpha   90.00
_cell.angle_beta   90.00
_cell.angle_gamma   90.00
#
_symmetry.space_group_name_H-M   'P 1'
#
loop_
_entity.id
_entity.type
_entity.pdbx_description
1 polymer ?
#
loop_
_entity_poly.entity_id
_entity_poly.type
_entity_poly.pdbx_seq_one_letter_code
_entity_poly.pdbx_strand_id
1 'polypeptide(L)'
;MPRGTLLSDYEKGQIDDILVEGKVVTYIAESIGRSRKAIYNYVNRSGSLNTAAKIKITGRPSKLTCKERKTIIRKASNSVL
;
A
#
# COMPACT_ATOMS: atom_id res chain seq x y z
N MET A 1 11.49 3.20 -16.85
CA MET A 1 10.31 3.19 -15.95
C MET A 1 10.78 3.02 -14.51
N PRO A 2 10.47 3.94 -13.58
CA PRO A 2 10.83 3.77 -12.18
C PRO A 2 10.12 2.52 -11.61
N ARG A 3 10.89 1.63 -10.97
CA ARG A 3 10.34 0.48 -10.26
C ARG A 3 9.61 0.98 -9.01
N GLY A 4 8.35 0.57 -8.82
CA GLY A 4 7.67 0.69 -7.52
C GLY A 4 6.71 1.88 -7.33
N THR A 5 6.35 2.63 -8.37
CA THR A 5 5.24 3.60 -8.24
C THR A 5 3.89 2.86 -8.22
N LEU A 6 3.01 3.28 -7.32
CA LEU A 6 1.63 2.79 -7.26
C LEU A 6 0.86 3.23 -8.51
N LEU A 7 -0.16 2.46 -8.87
CA LEU A 7 -1.14 2.88 -9.87
C LEU A 7 -1.88 4.11 -9.35
N SER A 8 -1.87 5.18 -10.15
CA SER A 8 -2.69 6.37 -9.94
C SER A 8 -4.16 6.02 -10.07
N ASP A 9 -5.04 6.80 -9.46
CA ASP A 9 -6.48 6.61 -9.59
C ASP A 9 -6.97 6.81 -11.03
N TYR A 10 -6.29 7.67 -11.80
CA TYR A 10 -6.53 7.79 -13.25
C TYR A 10 -6.21 6.51 -14.01
N GLU A 11 -5.05 5.91 -13.74
CA GLU A 11 -4.63 4.65 -14.39
C GLU A 11 -5.55 3.49 -14.01
N LYS A 12 -6.08 3.49 -12.78
CA LYS A 12 -7.07 2.49 -12.34
C LYS A 12 -8.37 2.60 -13.13
N GLY A 13 -8.89 3.83 -13.31
CA GLY A 13 -10.07 4.06 -14.15
C GLY A 13 -9.87 3.57 -15.58
N GLN A 14 -8.71 3.86 -16.18
CA GLN A 14 -8.37 3.33 -17.50
C GLN A 14 -8.32 1.80 -17.55
N ILE A 15 -7.78 1.16 -16.51
CA ILE A 15 -7.78 -0.31 -16.44
C ILE A 15 -9.21 -0.84 -16.36
N ASP A 16 -10.07 -0.23 -15.55
CA ASP A 16 -11.46 -0.66 -15.36
C ASP A 16 -12.28 -0.48 -16.65
N ASP A 17 -12.15 0.64 -17.35
CA ASP A 17 -12.82 0.89 -18.62
C ASP A 17 -12.41 -0.15 -19.68
N ILE A 18 -11.11 -0.41 -19.84
CA ILE A 18 -10.60 -1.36 -20.83
C ILE A 18 -10.93 -2.82 -20.45
N LEU A 19 -11.09 -3.13 -19.16
CA LEU A 19 -11.58 -4.42 -18.69
C LEU A 19 -13.06 -4.62 -19.01
N VAL A 20 -13.88 -3.58 -18.88
CA VAL A 20 -15.30 -3.62 -19.25
C VAL A 20 -15.46 -3.87 -20.76
N GLU A 21 -14.55 -3.34 -21.59
CA GLU A 21 -14.48 -3.66 -23.03
C GLU A 21 -14.06 -5.12 -23.31
N GLY A 22 -13.68 -5.90 -22.31
CA GLY A 22 -13.30 -7.31 -22.44
C GLY A 22 -11.90 -7.53 -23.04
N LYS A 23 -11.01 -6.52 -23.00
CA LYS A 23 -9.65 -6.67 -23.51
C LYS A 23 -8.76 -7.45 -22.54
N VAL A 24 -7.73 -8.08 -23.11
CA VAL A 24 -6.75 -8.87 -22.35
C VAL A 24 -5.75 -7.98 -21.61
N VAL A 25 -5.24 -8.46 -20.47
CA VAL A 25 -4.27 -7.73 -19.62
C VAL A 25 -2.97 -7.36 -20.35
N THR A 26 -2.55 -8.13 -21.35
CA THR A 26 -1.41 -7.80 -22.22
C THR A 26 -1.65 -6.50 -22.99
N TYR A 27 -2.84 -6.35 -23.56
CA TYR A 27 -3.25 -5.14 -24.27
C TYR A 27 -3.33 -3.92 -23.35
N ILE A 28 -3.90 -4.10 -22.15
CA ILE A 28 -4.00 -3.04 -21.13
C ILE A 28 -2.60 -2.55 -20.70
N ALA A 29 -1.66 -3.50 -20.56
CA ALA A 29 -0.28 -3.19 -20.19
C ALA A 29 0.42 -2.34 -21.23
N GLU A 30 0.21 -2.65 -22.51
CA GLU A 30 0.77 -1.93 -23.63
C GLU A 30 0.14 -0.54 -23.79
N SER A 31 -1.18 -0.42 -23.62
CA SER A 31 -1.90 0.85 -23.76
C SER A 31 -1.56 1.86 -22.67
N ILE A 32 -1.44 1.42 -21.41
CA ILE A 32 -1.15 2.28 -20.25
C ILE A 32 0.37 2.41 -20.02
N GLY A 33 1.17 1.56 -20.67
CA GLY A 33 2.63 1.52 -20.47
C GLY A 33 3.04 0.99 -19.09
N ARG A 34 2.21 0.13 -18.48
CA ARG A 34 2.43 -0.44 -17.14
C ARG A 34 2.77 -1.93 -17.21
N SER A 35 3.46 -2.43 -16.21
CA SER A 35 3.81 -3.86 -16.18
C SER A 35 2.56 -4.73 -16.04
N ARG A 36 2.49 -5.84 -16.79
CA ARG A 36 1.42 -6.85 -16.68
C ARG A 36 1.17 -7.28 -15.23
N LYS A 37 2.23 -7.46 -14.44
CA LYS A 37 2.14 -7.85 -13.03
C LYS A 37 1.43 -6.80 -12.15
N ALA A 38 1.63 -5.51 -12.41
CA ALA A 38 0.92 -4.45 -11.70
C ALA A 38 -0.58 -4.48 -11.99
N ILE A 39 -0.96 -4.72 -13.26
CA ILE A 39 -2.36 -4.82 -13.66
C ILE A 39 -2.99 -6.09 -13.07
N TYR A 40 -2.36 -7.26 -13.17
CA TYR A 40 -2.87 -8.48 -12.51
C TYR A 40 -3.08 -8.29 -11.00
N ASN A 41 -2.12 -7.65 -10.32
CA ASN A 41 -2.25 -7.35 -8.89
C ASN A 41 -3.42 -6.40 -8.59
N TYR A 42 -3.77 -5.50 -9.51
CA TYR A 42 -4.93 -4.62 -9.37
C TYR A 42 -6.23 -5.39 -9.62
N VAL A 43 -6.35 -6.09 -10.75
CA VAL A 43 -7.55 -6.84 -11.16
C VAL A 43 -7.90 -7.96 -10.18
N ASN A 44 -6.91 -8.72 -9.71
CA ASN A 44 -7.14 -9.79 -8.73
C ASN A 44 -7.53 -9.24 -7.35
N ARG A 45 -7.16 -7.98 -7.05
CA ARG A 45 -7.45 -7.32 -5.78
C ARG A 45 -8.83 -6.65 -5.80
N SER A 46 -9.27 -6.11 -6.94
CA SER A 46 -10.62 -5.56 -7.10
C SER A 46 -11.70 -6.65 -7.04
N GLY A 47 -11.41 -7.87 -7.53
CA GLY A 47 -12.38 -8.96 -7.56
C GLY A 47 -12.60 -9.73 -6.25
N SER A 48 -11.66 -9.73 -5.30
CA SER A 48 -11.74 -10.60 -4.11
C SER A 48 -11.93 -9.89 -2.77
N LEU A 49 -11.50 -8.64 -2.59
CA LEU A 49 -11.49 -8.00 -1.28
C LEU A 49 -11.59 -6.47 -1.38
N ASN A 50 -12.82 -5.96 -1.24
CA ASN A 50 -13.11 -4.57 -0.86
C ASN A 50 -12.68 -4.26 0.59
N THR A 51 -11.52 -4.75 1.04
CA THR A 51 -10.92 -4.31 2.30
C THR A 51 -9.85 -3.29 1.98
N ALA A 52 -10.25 -2.03 2.02
CA ALA A 52 -9.36 -0.88 2.14
C ALA A 52 -8.59 -0.87 3.48
N ALA A 53 -8.20 -2.03 4.01
CA ALA A 53 -7.06 -2.10 4.88
C ALA A 53 -5.83 -2.06 3.96
N LYS A 54 -5.45 -0.85 3.53
CA LYS A 54 -4.03 -0.57 3.34
C LYS A 54 -3.40 -1.10 4.62
N ILE A 55 -2.72 -2.27 4.55
CA ILE A 55 -1.82 -2.70 5.60
C ILE A 55 -0.86 -1.53 5.67
N LYS A 56 -1.12 -0.60 6.62
CA LYS A 56 -0.22 0.50 6.87
C LYS A 56 1.07 -0.22 7.14
N ILE A 57 2.09 0.01 6.32
CA ILE A 57 3.42 -0.53 6.60
C ILE A 57 3.74 0.06 7.95
N THR A 58 3.58 -0.75 8.99
CA THR A 58 3.90 -0.35 10.34
C THR A 58 5.39 -0.10 10.26
N GLY A 59 5.78 1.16 10.52
CA GLY A 59 7.18 1.53 10.51
C GLY A 59 7.97 0.63 11.45
N ARG A 60 9.30 0.74 11.41
CA ARG A 60 10.16 -0.01 12.32
C ARG A 60 9.63 0.13 13.76
N PRO A 61 9.46 -0.97 14.50
CA PRO A 61 8.99 -0.89 15.87
C PRO A 61 9.93 0.00 16.69
N SER A 62 9.33 0.72 17.64
CA SER A 62 10.08 1.55 18.59
C SER A 62 11.14 0.72 19.31
N LYS A 63 12.34 1.29 19.50
CA LYS A 63 13.41 0.68 20.30
C LYS A 63 13.01 0.46 21.77
N LEU A 64 12.09 1.29 22.27
CA LEU A 64 11.56 1.18 23.63
C LEU A 64 10.21 0.47 23.61
N THR A 65 10.06 -0.46 24.53
CA THR A 65 8.77 -1.03 24.94
C THR A 65 7.96 -0.01 25.74
N CYS A 66 6.65 -0.24 25.87
CA CYS A 66 5.78 0.61 26.68
C CYS A 66 6.19 0.64 28.17
N LYS A 67 6.73 -0.48 28.69
CA LYS A 67 7.20 -0.58 30.08
C LYS A 67 8.45 0.27 30.32
N GLU A 68 9.40 0.22 29.41
CA GLU A 68 10.63 1.02 29.50
C GLU A 68 10.33 2.52 29.42
N ARG A 69 9.47 2.93 28.47
CA ARG A 69 9.00 4.33 28.40
C ARG A 69 8.40 4.80 29.74
N LYS A 70 7.48 4.02 30.31
CA LYS A 70 6.88 4.35 31.61
C LYS A 70 7.92 4.43 32.74
N THR A 71 8.89 3.53 32.73
CA THR A 71 9.95 3.50 33.75
C THR A 71 10.87 4.72 33.66
N ILE A 72 11.26 5.11 32.45
CA ILE A 72 12.07 6.30 32.20
C ILE A 72 11.33 7.56 32.67
N ILE A 73 10.06 7.72 32.27
CA ILE A 73 9.22 8.85 32.67
C ILE A 73 9.13 8.94 34.20
N ARG A 74 8.83 7.84 34.88
CA ARG A 74 8.73 7.81 36.35
C ARG A 74 10.03 8.18 37.04
N LYS A 75 11.17 7.64 36.57
CA LYS A 75 12.48 7.98 37.12
C LYS A 75 12.80 9.46 36.95
N ALA A 76 12.54 10.01 35.77
CA ALA A 76 12.75 11.43 35.48
C ALA A 76 11.88 12.32 36.39
N SER A 77 10.58 12.02 36.53
CA SER A 77 9.67 12.78 37.39
C SER A 77 10.09 12.77 38.87
N ASN A 78 10.62 11.64 39.35
CA ASN A 78 11.04 11.50 40.74
C ASN A 78 12.48 12.00 41.02
N SER A 79 13.23 12.38 39.98
CA SER A 79 14.61 12.89 40.10
C SER A 79 14.72 14.42 40.11
N VAL A 80 13.58 15.13 40.00
CA VAL A 80 13.51 16.60 40.06
C VAL A 80 13.20 17.10 41.49
N LEU A 81 13.06 16.17 42.44
CA LEU A 81 13.10 16.41 43.89
C LEU A 81 14.48 16.02 44.43
#